data_AF-A0AAF0Q1L9-F1
#
_entry.id   AF-A0AAF0Q1L9-F1
#
_cell.length_a   1.000
_cell.length_b   1.000
_cell.length_c   1.000
_cell.angle_alpha   90.00
_cell.angle_beta   90.00
_cell.angle_gamma   90.00
#
_symmetry.space_group_name_H-M   'P 1'
#
loop_
_entity.id
_entity.type
_entity.pdbx_description
1 polymer ?
#
loop_
_entity_poly.entity_id
_entity_poly.type
_entity_poly.pdbx_seq_one_letter_code
_entity_poly.pdbx_strand_id
1 'polypeptide(L)'
;MSVHYHPDKANVMADALGQLYMRSVVHVDDDKKELVCDDHRLTRLGVRLIDSNKDGVIVHNGSELSFVWNVRAKQDLDSGLVALKKSIFEKVIEAFSYGRDGVLRFQGRLCVLNVYELRNQ
;
A
#
# COMPACT_ATOMS: atom_id res chain seq x y z
N MET A 1 -8.21 29.59 7.96
CA MET A 1 -7.62 29.10 6.70
C MET A 1 -8.76 28.45 5.91
N SER A 2 -9.29 29.13 4.88
CA SER A 2 -10.26 28.53 3.96
C SER A 2 -9.51 28.04 2.73
N VAL A 3 -9.67 26.75 2.40
CA VAL A 3 -9.19 26.21 1.13
C VAL A 3 -10.31 26.44 0.12
N HIS A 4 -10.10 27.34 -0.83
CA HIS A 4 -11.04 27.57 -1.93
C HIS A 4 -11.01 26.37 -2.89
N TYR A 5 -12.02 25.51 -2.80
CA TYR A 5 -12.25 24.44 -3.77
C TYR A 5 -12.81 25.07 -5.06
N HIS A 6 -12.10 24.91 -6.17
CA HIS A 6 -12.53 25.35 -7.50
C HIS A 6 -12.87 24.11 -8.34
N PRO A 7 -14.18 23.78 -8.50
CA PRO A 7 -14.63 22.60 -9.22
C PRO A 7 -14.07 22.52 -10.64
N ASP A 8 -13.96 23.67 -11.33
CA ASP A 8 -13.46 23.75 -12.70
C ASP A 8 -12.00 23.30 -12.82
N LYS A 9 -11.19 23.51 -11.77
CA LYS A 9 -9.79 23.11 -11.74
C LYS A 9 -9.60 21.61 -11.47
N ALA A 10 -10.51 21.02 -10.70
CA ALA A 10 -10.54 19.58 -10.45
C ALA A 10 -10.96 18.80 -11.72
N ASN A 11 -11.90 19.34 -12.48
CA ASN A 11 -12.36 18.73 -13.74
C ASN A 11 -11.28 18.77 -14.83
N VAL A 12 -10.51 19.86 -14.95
CA VAL A 12 -9.38 19.94 -15.91
C VAL A 12 -8.31 18.90 -15.59
N MET A 13 -8.02 18.66 -14.32
CA MET A 13 -7.09 17.59 -13.94
C MET A 13 -7.67 16.21 -14.24
N ALA A 14 -8.96 15.98 -13.97
CA ALA A 14 -9.61 14.71 -14.30
C ALA A 14 -9.61 14.44 -15.82
N ASP A 15 -9.87 15.46 -16.63
CA ASP A 15 -9.89 15.37 -18.08
C ASP A 15 -8.47 15.17 -18.66
N ALA A 16 -7.48 15.94 -18.20
CA ALA A 16 -6.08 15.76 -18.61
C ALA A 16 -5.51 14.38 -18.21
N LEU A 17 -5.87 13.88 -17.02
CA LEU A 17 -5.47 12.56 -16.56
C LEU A 17 -6.17 11.46 -17.37
N GLY A 18 -7.46 11.65 -17.68
CA GLY A 18 -8.23 10.76 -18.56
C GLY A 18 -7.66 10.70 -19.98
N GLN A 19 -7.24 11.84 -20.53
CA GLN A 19 -6.59 11.93 -21.84
C GLN A 19 -5.21 11.27 -21.86
N LEU A 20 -4.36 11.50 -20.83
CA LEU A 20 -3.07 10.81 -20.71
C LEU A 20 -3.24 9.30 -20.60
N TYR A 21 -4.26 8.87 -19.86
CA TYR A 21 -4.62 7.47 -19.72
C TYR A 21 -5.10 6.88 -21.06
N MET A 22 -6.06 7.50 -21.76
CA MET A 22 -6.49 7.05 -23.09
C MET A 22 -5.33 7.03 -24.10
N ARG A 23 -4.39 7.97 -23.99
CA ARG A 23 -3.18 8.02 -24.82
C ARG A 23 -2.17 6.90 -24.50
N SER A 24 -2.13 6.43 -23.25
CA SER A 24 -1.35 5.26 -22.84
C SER A 24 -1.94 3.94 -23.36
N VAL A 25 -3.25 3.92 -23.60
CA VAL A 25 -4.02 2.74 -24.05
C VAL A 25 -4.08 2.67 -25.60
N VAL A 26 -3.36 3.54 -26.31
CA VAL A 26 -3.33 3.59 -27.80
C VAL A 26 -2.85 2.28 -28.44
N HIS A 27 -2.02 1.50 -27.74
CA HIS A 27 -1.53 0.20 -28.21
C HIS A 27 -2.37 -0.99 -27.72
N VAL A 28 -3.44 -0.73 -26.96
CA VAL A 28 -4.35 -1.76 -26.45
C VAL A 28 -5.51 -1.88 -27.41
N ASP A 29 -5.80 -3.13 -27.77
CA ASP A 29 -6.95 -3.48 -28.60
C ASP A 29 -8.25 -2.90 -28.03
N ASP A 30 -9.15 -2.44 -28.90
CA ASP A 30 -10.37 -1.73 -28.49
C ASP A 30 -11.21 -2.56 -27.51
N ASP A 31 -11.27 -3.89 -27.71
CA ASP A 31 -12.02 -4.82 -26.86
C ASP A 31 -11.42 -4.97 -25.44
N LYS A 32 -10.16 -4.53 -25.24
CA LYS A 32 -9.44 -4.65 -23.96
C LYS A 32 -9.33 -3.32 -23.21
N LYS A 33 -9.72 -2.20 -23.81
CA LYS A 33 -9.57 -0.86 -23.21
C LYS A 33 -10.34 -0.72 -21.90
N GLU A 34 -11.56 -1.27 -21.85
CA GLU A 34 -12.41 -1.24 -20.65
C GLU A 34 -11.76 -2.01 -19.49
N LEU A 35 -11.17 -3.17 -19.76
CA LEU A 35 -10.46 -3.95 -18.75
C LEU A 35 -9.27 -3.21 -18.16
N VAL A 36 -8.49 -2.50 -18.98
CA VAL A 36 -7.39 -1.66 -18.48
C VAL A 36 -7.95 -0.51 -17.63
N CYS A 37 -9.11 0.06 -18.00
CA CYS A 37 -9.74 1.15 -17.24
C CYS A 37 -10.13 0.67 -15.85
N ASP A 38 -10.74 -0.51 -15.77
CA ASP A 38 -11.18 -1.08 -14.51
C ASP A 38 -10.01 -1.53 -13.64
N ASP A 39 -8.96 -2.15 -14.19
CA ASP A 39 -7.74 -2.46 -13.44
C ASP A 39 -7.08 -1.21 -12.86
N HIS A 40 -7.03 -0.11 -13.61
CA HIS A 40 -6.51 1.16 -13.11
C HIS A 40 -7.39 1.74 -12.00
N ARG A 41 -8.72 1.67 -12.13
CA ARG A 41 -9.66 2.11 -11.08
C ARG A 41 -9.49 1.29 -9.80
N LEU A 42 -9.34 -0.03 -9.94
CA LEU A 42 -9.02 -0.93 -8.83
C LEU A 42 -7.69 -0.53 -8.18
N THR A 43 -6.65 -0.28 -8.98
CA THR A 43 -5.34 0.15 -8.47
C THR A 43 -5.44 1.46 -7.68
N ARG A 44 -6.27 2.41 -8.12
CA ARG A 44 -6.52 3.67 -7.37
C ARG A 44 -7.24 3.44 -6.04
N LEU A 45 -8.07 2.40 -5.95
CA LEU A 45 -8.69 1.94 -4.70
C LEU A 45 -7.74 1.10 -3.86
N GLY A 46 -6.49 0.91 -4.31
CA GLY A 46 -5.53 0.03 -3.69
C GLY A 46 -5.97 -1.42 -3.80
N VAL A 47 -6.42 -1.88 -4.96
CA VAL A 47 -6.70 -3.28 -5.26
C VAL A 47 -5.94 -3.63 -6.54
N ARG A 48 -5.20 -4.74 -6.54
CA ARG A 48 -4.47 -5.22 -7.73
C ARG A 48 -5.02 -6.56 -8.17
N LEU A 49 -5.20 -6.70 -9.48
CA LEU A 49 -5.47 -7.99 -10.11
C LEU A 49 -4.13 -8.63 -10.47
N ILE A 50 -3.93 -9.89 -10.07
CA ILE A 50 -2.72 -10.65 -10.36
C ILE A 50 -3.13 -11.91 -11.11
N ASP A 51 -2.41 -12.21 -12.20
CA ASP A 51 -2.63 -13.43 -12.96
C ASP A 51 -2.36 -14.66 -12.09
N SER A 52 -3.28 -15.61 -12.09
CA SER A 52 -3.13 -16.88 -11.39
C SER A 52 -2.67 -17.93 -12.39
N ASN A 53 -1.67 -18.73 -12.02
CA ASN A 53 -1.20 -19.87 -12.80
C ASN A 53 -2.27 -20.96 -13.07
N LYS A 54 -3.52 -20.78 -12.61
CA LYS A 54 -4.64 -21.72 -12.70
C LYS A 54 -5.85 -21.11 -13.40
N ASP A 55 -5.64 -20.49 -14.57
CA ASP A 55 -6.70 -19.92 -15.43
C ASP A 55 -7.67 -18.99 -14.68
N GLY A 56 -7.15 -18.19 -13.75
CA GLY A 56 -7.96 -17.32 -12.90
C GLY A 56 -7.25 -16.02 -12.55
N VAL A 57 -7.95 -15.12 -11.88
CA VAL A 57 -7.39 -13.85 -11.41
C VAL A 57 -7.47 -13.79 -9.90
N ILE A 58 -6.35 -13.51 -9.24
CA ILE A 58 -6.30 -13.26 -7.80
C ILE A 58 -6.53 -11.77 -7.57
N VAL A 59 -7.51 -11.46 -6.73
CA VAL A 59 -7.74 -10.10 -6.25
C VAL A 59 -6.87 -9.89 -5.01
N HIS A 60 -5.90 -8.99 -5.10
CA HIS A 60 -5.02 -8.65 -4.00
C HIS A 60 -5.38 -7.28 -3.44
N ASN A 61 -5.66 -7.21 -2.14
CA ASN A 61 -5.91 -5.94 -1.48
C ASN A 61 -4.58 -5.21 -1.25
N GLY A 62 -4.51 -3.95 -1.65
CA GLY A 62 -3.35 -3.07 -1.57
C GLY A 62 -3.04 -2.64 -0.14
N SER A 63 -4.01 -2.74 0.79
CA SER A 63 -3.71 -2.61 2.22
C SER A 63 -2.81 -3.75 2.72
N GLU A 64 -2.98 -4.96 2.17
CA GLU A 64 -2.11 -6.12 2.44
C GLU A 64 -0.77 -6.04 1.70
N LEU A 65 -0.65 -5.21 0.65
CA LEU A 65 0.62 -4.87 0.00
C LEU A 65 1.32 -3.66 0.64
N SER A 66 0.71 -3.02 1.64
CA SER A 66 1.37 -1.88 2.26
C SER A 66 2.67 -2.33 2.92
N PHE A 67 3.74 -1.55 2.71
CA PHE A 67 5.04 -1.80 3.37
C PHE A 67 4.88 -1.98 4.89
N VAL A 68 3.98 -1.20 5.50
CA VAL A 68 3.66 -1.26 6.94
C VAL A 68 3.02 -2.60 7.31
N TRP A 69 2.12 -3.14 6.49
CA TRP A 69 1.55 -4.48 6.71
C TRP A 69 2.61 -5.57 6.65
N ASN A 70 3.47 -5.57 5.62
CA ASN A 70 4.55 -6.54 5.49
C ASN A 70 5.52 -6.49 6.67
N VAL A 71 5.86 -5.28 7.12
CA VAL A 71 6.70 -5.10 8.31
C VAL A 71 5.98 -5.64 9.55
N ARG A 72 4.70 -5.34 9.74
CA ARG A 72 3.92 -5.87 10.87
C ARG A 72 3.91 -7.40 10.89
N ALA A 73 3.55 -8.02 9.77
CA ALA A 73 3.46 -9.47 9.65
C ALA A 73 4.81 -10.14 9.95
N LYS A 74 5.92 -9.57 9.47
CA LYS A 74 7.26 -10.10 9.74
C LYS A 74 7.75 -9.80 11.16
N GLN A 75 7.33 -8.69 11.77
CA GLN A 75 7.60 -8.40 13.20
C GLN A 75 7.01 -9.45 14.14
N ASP A 76 5.85 -10.01 13.79
CA ASP A 76 5.20 -11.06 14.60
C ASP A 76 5.91 -12.42 14.48
N LEU A 77 6.78 -12.60 13.48
CA LEU A 77 7.60 -13.80 13.29
C LEU A 77 8.97 -13.69 13.99
N ASP A 78 9.45 -12.48 14.29
CA ASP A 78 10.73 -12.26 14.96
C ASP A 78 10.58 -12.42 16.48
N SER A 79 11.18 -13.47 17.04
CA SER A 79 11.10 -13.75 18.47
C SER A 79 11.71 -12.64 19.34
N GLY A 80 12.72 -11.93 18.85
CA GLY A 80 13.33 -10.79 19.54
C GLY A 80 12.40 -9.58 19.60
N LEU A 81 11.74 -9.24 18.49
CA LEU A 81 10.77 -8.15 18.44
C LEU A 81 9.49 -8.50 19.19
N VAL A 82 9.03 -9.76 19.17
CA VAL A 82 7.91 -10.23 19.99
C VAL A 82 8.23 -10.12 21.48
N ALA A 83 9.45 -10.51 21.89
CA ALA A 83 9.90 -10.32 23.28
C ALA A 83 9.92 -8.83 23.66
N LEU A 84 10.41 -7.97 22.76
CA LEU A 84 10.42 -6.53 22.98
C LEU A 84 9.01 -5.93 23.11
N LYS A 85 8.06 -6.40 22.28
CA LYS A 85 6.65 -6.02 22.40
C LYS A 85 6.11 -6.32 23.80
N LYS A 86 6.46 -7.48 24.36
CA LYS A 86 6.08 -7.85 25.74
C LYS A 86 6.73 -6.94 26.79
N SER A 87 8.01 -6.62 26.64
CA SER A 87 8.72 -5.71 27.56
C SER A 87 8.19 -4.28 27.57
N ILE A 88 7.62 -3.80 26.45
CA ILE A 88 6.92 -2.50 26.38
C ILE A 88 5.63 -2.53 27.19
N PHE A 89 4.87 -3.62 27.13
CA PHE A 89 3.67 -3.80 27.97
C PHE A 89 4.02 -3.77 29.46
N GLU A 90 5.20 -4.28 29.82
CA GLU A 90 5.75 -4.25 31.19
C GLU A 90 6.38 -2.88 31.55
N LYS A 91 6.32 -1.88 30.64
CA LYS A 91 6.90 -0.53 30.78
C LYS A 91 8.40 -0.51 31.09
N VAL A 92 9.13 -1.52 30.66
CA VAL A 92 10.57 -1.65 30.96
C VAL A 92 11.42 -0.77 30.03
N ILE A 93 10.90 -0.37 28.86
CA ILE A 93 11.69 0.30 27.82
C ILE A 93 10.91 1.47 27.21
N GLU A 94 11.36 2.70 27.43
CA GLU A 94 10.70 3.94 26.94
C GLU A 94 11.04 4.29 25.49
N ALA A 95 12.17 3.81 24.97
CA ALA A 95 12.63 4.16 23.62
C ALA A 95 11.80 3.51 22.50
N PHE A 96 11.00 2.49 22.83
CA PHE A 96 10.12 1.80 21.89
C PHE A 96 8.65 2.12 22.16
N SER A 97 7.86 2.07 21.11
CA SER A 97 6.44 2.38 21.15
C SER A 97 5.64 1.49 20.22
N TYR A 98 4.35 1.32 20.54
CA TYR A 98 3.39 0.66 19.69
C TYR A 98 2.59 1.70 18.93
N GLY A 99 2.62 1.64 17.60
CA GLY A 99 1.76 2.47 16.77
C GLY A 99 0.29 2.03 16.83
N ARG A 100 -0.63 2.92 16.48
CA ARG A 100 -2.06 2.57 16.32
C ARG A 100 -2.31 1.52 15.23
N ASP A 101 -1.38 1.42 14.28
CA ASP A 101 -1.32 0.41 13.21
C ASP A 101 -0.89 -0.98 13.72
N GLY A 102 -0.52 -1.09 14.99
CA GLY A 102 -0.03 -2.31 15.60
C GLY A 102 1.43 -2.61 15.31
N VAL A 103 2.20 -1.61 14.86
CA VAL A 103 3.61 -1.81 14.46
C VAL A 103 4.55 -1.26 15.51
N LEU A 104 5.61 -2.04 15.79
CA LEU A 104 6.67 -1.67 16.72
C LEU A 104 7.57 -0.59 16.10
N ARG A 105 7.85 0.45 16.88
CA ARG A 105 8.67 1.60 16.49
C ARG A 105 9.73 1.92 17.52
N PHE A 106 10.94 2.23 17.08
CA PHE A 106 12.02 2.78 17.90
C PHE A 106 12.12 4.28 17.65
N GLN A 107 11.88 5.10 18.67
CA GLN A 107 11.90 6.57 18.54
C GLN A 107 11.07 7.09 17.34
N GLY A 108 9.88 6.51 17.13
CA GLY A 108 8.97 6.84 16.03
C GLY A 108 9.29 6.19 14.67
N ARG A 109 10.47 5.56 14.51
CA ARG A 109 10.88 4.87 13.28
C ARG A 109 10.45 3.40 13.28
N LEU A 110 10.05 2.89 12.12
CA LEU A 110 9.59 1.51 11.95
C LEU A 110 10.70 0.49 12.26
N CYS A 111 10.44 -0.50 13.10
CA CYS A 111 11.38 -1.59 13.35
C CYS A 111 11.29 -2.63 12.22
N VAL A 112 12.14 -2.51 11.20
CA VAL A 112 12.15 -3.43 10.06
C VAL A 112 13.14 -4.56 10.34
N LEU A 113 12.70 -5.82 10.24
CA LEU A 113 13.64 -6.95 10.29
C LEU A 113 14.65 -6.82 9.15
N ASN A 114 15.88 -7.27 9.38
CA ASN A 114 16.89 -7.34 8.34
C ASN A 114 16.67 -8.55 7.41
N VAL A 115 15.51 -8.59 6.75
CA VAL A 115 15.18 -9.56 5.70
C VAL A 115 15.33 -8.88 4.34
N TYR A 116 16.03 -9.53 3.42
CA TYR A 116 16.38 -8.97 2.11
C TYR A 116 15.15 -8.42 1.34
N GLU A 117 14.03 -9.14 1.42
CA GLU A 117 12.77 -8.77 0.76
C GLU A 117 12.14 -7.45 1.23
N LEU A 118 12.35 -7.05 2.49
CA LEU A 118 11.82 -5.77 2.99
C LEU A 118 12.75 -4.59 2.68
N ARG A 119 14.03 -4.84 2.39
CA ARG A 119 15.00 -3.76 2.08
C ARG A 119 14.86 -3.20 0.68
N ASN A 120 14.30 -3.98 -0.25
CA ASN A 120 14.31 -3.68 -1.69
C ASN A 120 12.91 -3.40 -2.26
N GLN A 121 11.96 -2.99 -1.41
CA GLN A 121 10.56 -2.70 -1.75
C GLN A 121 10.32 -1.18 -1.80
#